data_AF-A0A0C3REA2-F1
#
_entry.id   AF-A0A0C3REA2-F1
#
_cell.length_a   1.000
_cell.length_b   1.000
_cell.length_c   1.000
_cell.angle_alpha   90.00
_cell.angle_beta   90.00
_cell.angle_gamma   90.00
#
_symmetry.space_group_name_H-M   'P 1'
#
loop_
_entity.id
_entity.type
_entity.pdbx_description
1 polymer ?
#
loop_
_entity_poly.entity_id
_entity_poly.type
_entity_poly.pdbx_seq_one_letter_code
_entity_poly.pdbx_strand_id
1 'polypeptide(L)'
;MTEKEENIIKELNLKIEQLIKRYISSLDKNKNLEAEIQALRNRIEQLKGENSRLNENIKALKVANAISTGDGSSEAKIRISQLVREIDKCIALLNN
;
A
#
# COMPACT_ATOMS: atom_id res chain seq x y z
N MET A 1 -42.13 19.15 43.13
CA MET A 1 -41.16 18.06 42.92
C MET A 1 -40.72 17.56 44.27
N THR A 2 -40.64 16.24 44.43
CA THR A 2 -40.12 15.60 45.64
C THR A 2 -38.58 15.55 45.57
N GLU A 3 -37.91 15.57 46.73
CA GLU A 3 -36.44 15.48 46.83
C GLU A 3 -35.88 14.23 46.15
N LYS A 4 -36.67 13.16 46.12
CA LYS A 4 -36.35 11.90 45.44
C LYS A 4 -36.32 12.06 43.91
N GLU A 5 -37.25 12.83 43.34
CA GLU A 5 -37.28 13.14 41.90
C GLU A 5 -36.08 14.02 41.49
N GLU A 6 -35.71 15.00 42.32
CA GLU A 6 -34.51 15.83 42.05
C GLU A 6 -33.22 15.03 42.04
N ASN A 7 -33.05 14.09 42.98
CA ASN A 7 -31.86 13.24 43.02
C ASN A 7 -31.76 12.31 41.80
N ILE A 8 -32.88 11.75 41.35
CA ILE A 8 -32.91 10.91 40.13
C ILE A 8 -32.52 11.75 38.90
N ILE A 9 -33.04 12.97 38.78
CA ILE A 9 -32.70 13.86 37.65
C ILE A 9 -31.21 14.22 37.68
N LYS A 10 -30.63 14.53 38.84
CA LYS A 10 -29.20 14.82 38.98
C LYS A 10 -28.33 13.63 38.57
N GLU A 11 -28.68 12.42 39.02
CA GLU A 11 -27.94 11.21 38.65
C GLU A 11 -28.04 10.91 37.15
N LEU A 12 -29.23 11.10 36.57
CA LEU A 12 -29.44 10.92 35.13
C LEU A 12 -28.61 11.91 34.31
N ASN A 13 -28.58 13.19 34.71
CA ASN A 13 -27.77 14.21 34.04
C ASN A 13 -26.27 13.86 34.09
N LEU A 14 -25.76 13.39 35.24
CA LEU A 14 -24.38 12.94 35.36
C LEU A 14 -24.08 11.76 34.43
N LYS A 15 -24.98 10.78 34.34
CA LYS A 15 -24.83 9.63 33.43
C LYS A 15 -24.84 10.05 31.96
N ILE A 16 -25.72 10.98 31.59
CA ILE A 16 -25.79 11.53 30.24
C ILE A 16 -24.50 12.28 29.88
N GLU A 17 -23.99 13.14 30.77
CA GLU A 17 -22.72 13.85 30.55
C GLU A 17 -21.55 12.89 30.38
N GLN A 18 -21.47 11.83 31.21
CA GLN A 18 -20.45 10.80 31.08
C GLN A 18 -20.56 10.05 29.76
N LEU A 19 -21.78 9.73 29.32
CA LEU A 19 -22.02 9.07 28.05
C LEU A 19 -21.58 9.95 26.87
N ILE A 20 -21.93 11.24 26.89
CA ILE A 20 -21.51 12.20 25.86
C ILE A 20 -19.97 12.30 25.81
N LYS A 21 -19.30 12.43 26.96
CA LYS A 21 -17.83 12.47 27.02
C LYS A 21 -17.20 11.21 26.42
N ARG A 22 -17.73 10.02 26.76
CA ARG A 22 -17.25 8.75 26.21
C ARG A 22 -17.48 8.67 24.70
N TYR A 23 -18.64 9.12 24.23
CA TYR A 23 -18.99 9.13 22.81
C TYR A 23 -18.04 10.03 22.01
N ILE A 24 -17.83 11.27 22.45
CA ILE A 24 -16.89 12.21 21.82
C ILE A 24 -15.47 11.62 21.79
N SER A 25 -14.99 11.07 22.92
CA SER A 25 -13.67 10.42 22.96
C SER A 25 -13.55 9.24 22.01
N SER A 26 -14.63 8.46 21.84
CA SER A 26 -14.67 7.34 20.90
C SER A 26 -14.66 7.83 19.45
N LEU A 27 -15.38 8.91 19.13
CA LEU A 27 -15.36 9.53 17.81
C LEU A 27 -13.97 10.05 17.44
N ASP A 28 -13.31 10.75 18.36
CA ASP A 28 -11.96 11.27 18.14
C ASP A 28 -10.94 10.13 17.92
N LYS A 29 -11.03 9.06 18.73
CA LYS A 29 -10.21 7.86 18.52
C LYS A 29 -10.46 7.23 17.17
N ASN A 30 -11.72 7.10 16.75
CA ASN A 30 -12.04 6.51 15.46
C ASN A 30 -11.46 7.35 14.31
N LYS A 31 -11.64 8.67 14.35
CA LYS A 31 -11.07 9.61 13.37
C LYS A 31 -9.55 9.51 13.29
N ASN A 32 -8.87 9.40 14.43
CA ASN A 32 -7.41 9.24 14.47
C ASN A 32 -6.97 7.90 13.87
N LEU A 33 -7.67 6.81 14.18
CA LEU A 33 -7.40 5.49 13.62
C LEU A 33 -7.63 5.46 12.10
N GLU A 34 -8.70 6.09 11.61
CA GLU A 34 -8.96 6.21 10.17
C GLU A 34 -7.85 6.98 9.45
N ALA A 35 -7.35 8.06 10.05
CA ALA A 35 -6.22 8.82 9.52
C ALA A 35 -4.92 8.00 9.50
N GLU A 36 -4.65 7.24 10.58
CA GLU A 36 -3.49 6.36 10.67
C GLU A 36 -3.55 5.23 9.63
N ILE A 37 -4.71 4.60 9.46
CA ILE A 37 -4.95 3.58 8.42
C ILE A 37 -4.65 4.16 7.03
N GLN A 38 -5.13 5.37 6.74
CA GLN A 38 -4.87 6.00 5.45
C GLN A 38 -3.38 6.31 5.25
N ALA A 39 -2.70 6.80 6.28
CA ALA A 39 -1.26 7.05 6.23
C ALA A 39 -0.46 5.76 5.99
N LEU A 40 -0.80 4.68 6.69
CA LEU A 40 -0.17 3.37 6.53
C LEU A 40 -0.41 2.78 5.13
N ARG A 41 -1.63 2.91 4.60
CA ARG A 41 -1.94 2.48 3.22
C ARG A 41 -1.08 3.22 2.20
N ASN A 42 -0.98 4.54 2.31
CA ASN A 42 -0.13 5.34 1.43
C ASN A 42 1.34 4.92 1.54
N ARG A 43 1.83 4.64 2.75
CA ARG A 43 3.20 4.19 2.97
C ARG A 43 3.47 2.81 2.36
N ILE A 44 2.51 1.90 2.46
CA ILE A 44 2.61 0.57 1.83
C ILE A 44 2.71 0.70 0.31
N GLU A 45 1.89 1.53 -0.32
CA GLU A 45 1.93 1.72 -1.77
C GLU A 45 3.25 2.36 -2.23
N GLN A 46 3.76 3.35 -1.48
CA GLN A 46 5.09 3.91 -1.74
C GLN A 46 6.18 2.84 -1.67
N LEU A 47 6.20 2.03 -0.61
CA LEU A 47 7.21 0.99 -0.40
C LEU A 47 7.13 -0.11 -1.47
N LYS A 48 5.92 -0.48 -1.92
CA LYS A 48 5.74 -1.40 -3.04
C LYS A 48 6.32 -0.84 -4.34
N GLY A 49 6.06 0.44 -4.63
CA GLY A 49 6.63 1.12 -5.79
C GLY A 49 8.16 1.16 -5.76
N GLU A 50 8.74 1.52 -4.61
CA GLU A 50 10.19 1.51 -4.40
C GLU A 50 10.79 0.11 -4.57
N ASN A 51 10.14 -0.93 -4.02
CA ASN A 51 10.57 -2.31 -4.14
C ASN A 51 10.51 -2.79 -5.61
N SER A 52 9.44 -2.47 -6.34
CA SER A 52 9.35 -2.76 -7.78
C SER A 52 10.53 -2.16 -8.54
N ARG A 53 10.80 -0.87 -8.32
CA ARG A 53 11.90 -0.15 -8.98
C ARG A 53 13.27 -0.74 -8.63
N LEU A 54 13.49 -1.10 -7.37
CA LEU A 54 14.73 -1.74 -6.94
C LEU A 54 14.89 -3.12 -7.59
N ASN A 55 13.83 -3.91 -7.71
CA ASN A 55 13.87 -5.19 -8.39
C ASN A 55 14.19 -5.04 -9.89
N GLU A 56 13.62 -4.04 -10.56
CA GLU A 56 13.97 -3.71 -11.95
C GLU A 56 15.44 -3.32 -12.09
N ASN A 57 15.94 -2.44 -11.21
CA ASN A 57 17.35 -2.06 -11.20
C ASN A 57 18.28 -3.25 -10.97
N ILE A 58 17.93 -4.16 -10.05
CA ILE A 58 18.71 -5.38 -9.80
C ILE A 58 18.71 -6.27 -11.05
N LYS A 59 17.57 -6.44 -11.73
CA LYS A 59 17.50 -7.20 -12.99
C LYS A 59 18.40 -6.58 -14.05
N ALA A 60 18.34 -5.25 -14.22
CA ALA A 60 19.19 -4.53 -15.17
C ALA A 60 20.69 -4.72 -14.88
N LEU A 61 21.09 -4.58 -13.60
CA LEU A 61 22.48 -4.80 -13.17
C LEU A 61 22.94 -6.24 -13.38
N LYS A 62 22.09 -7.24 -13.12
CA LYS A 62 22.40 -8.64 -13.39
C LYS A 62 22.64 -8.90 -14.87
N VAL A 63 21.83 -8.30 -15.74
CA VAL A 63 22.01 -8.39 -17.20
C VAL A 63 23.33 -7.71 -17.61
N ALA A 64 23.60 -6.51 -17.12
CA ALA A 64 24.84 -5.78 -17.40
C ALA A 64 26.08 -6.56 -16.96
N ASN A 65 26.06 -7.15 -15.75
CA ASN A 65 27.14 -7.98 -15.25
C ASN A 65 27.34 -9.25 -16.08
N ALA A 66 26.27 -9.95 -16.46
CA ALA A 66 26.35 -11.15 -17.29
C ALA A 66 26.95 -10.87 -18.68
N ILE A 67 26.70 -9.67 -19.24
CA ILE A 67 27.34 -9.22 -20.48
C ILE A 67 28.82 -8.92 -20.25
N SER A 68 29.18 -8.30 -19.13
CA SER A 68 30.56 -7.89 -18.83
C SER A 68 31.50 -9.04 -18.45
N THR A 69 31.01 -10.12 -17.84
CA THR A 69 31.86 -11.23 -17.34
C THR A 69 32.10 -12.35 -18.36
N GLY A 70 31.53 -12.26 -19.56
CA GLY A 70 31.78 -13.21 -20.66
C GLY A 70 31.13 -14.59 -20.51
N ASP A 71 30.84 -15.04 -19.29
CA ASP A 71 30.17 -16.31 -18.98
C ASP A 71 28.67 -16.30 -19.33
N GLY A 72 28.05 -15.11 -19.38
CA GLY A 72 26.68 -14.90 -19.80
C GLY A 72 26.47 -14.81 -21.32
N SER A 73 27.52 -14.91 -22.15
CA SER A 73 27.42 -14.70 -23.60
C SER A 73 26.45 -15.67 -24.29
N SER A 74 26.39 -16.93 -23.84
CA SER A 74 25.47 -17.93 -24.39
C SER A 74 24.02 -17.70 -23.94
N GLU A 75 23.79 -17.49 -22.64
CA GLU A 75 22.44 -17.33 -22.09
C GLU A 75 21.82 -15.97 -22.43
N ALA A 76 22.64 -14.92 -22.49
CA ALA A 76 22.25 -13.61 -23.01
C ALA A 76 21.94 -13.68 -24.52
N LYS A 77 22.73 -14.42 -25.33
CA LYS A 77 22.38 -14.67 -26.74
C LYS A 77 21.05 -15.38 -26.88
N ILE A 78 20.76 -16.38 -26.03
CA ILE A 78 19.49 -17.11 -26.05
C ILE A 78 18.33 -16.16 -25.73
N ARG A 79 18.44 -15.33 -24.69
CA ARG A 79 17.42 -14.34 -24.33
C ARG A 79 17.22 -13.26 -25.39
N ILE A 80 18.30 -12.73 -25.96
CA ILE A 80 18.22 -11.78 -27.09
C ILE A 80 17.52 -12.44 -28.28
N SER A 81 17.85 -13.68 -28.60
CA SER A 81 17.21 -14.44 -29.69
C SER A 81 15.74 -14.76 -29.43
N GLN A 82 15.31 -14.84 -28.17
CA GLN A 82 13.90 -14.99 -27.80
C GLN A 82 13.16 -13.65 -27.96
N LEU A 83 13.73 -12.55 -27.48
CA LEU A 83 13.16 -11.20 -27.62
C LEU A 83 13.01 -10.80 -29.10
N VAL A 84 14.00 -11.08 -29.95
CA VAL A 84 13.91 -10.81 -31.40
C VAL A 84 12.76 -11.60 -32.04
N ARG A 85 12.59 -12.88 -31.68
CA ARG A 85 11.47 -13.70 -32.19
C ARG A 85 10.10 -13.22 -31.74
N GLU A 86 10.00 -12.67 -30.54
CA GLU A 86 8.77 -12.04 -30.07
C GLU A 86 8.46 -10.74 -30.83
N ILE A 87 9.48 -9.93 -31.10
CA ILE A 87 9.36 -8.74 -31.94
C ILE A 87 8.90 -9.11 -33.35
N ASP A 88 9.52 -10.12 -33.98
CA ASP A 88 9.14 -10.59 -35.32
C ASP A 88 7.69 -11.10 -35.36
N LYS A 89 7.24 -11.80 -34.32
CA LYS A 89 5.83 -12.20 -34.17
C LYS A 89 4.90 -11.00 -34.07
N CYS A 90 5.24 -10.00 -33.28
CA CYS A 90 4.47 -8.77 -33.16
C CYS A 90 4.42 -8.00 -34.49
N ILE A 91 5.53 -7.92 -35.23
CA ILE A 91 5.58 -7.29 -36.56
C ILE A 91 4.70 -8.05 -37.56
N ALA A 92 4.74 -9.38 -37.56
CA ALA A 92 3.90 -10.20 -38.43
C ALA A 92 2.39 -10.03 -38.13
N LEU A 93 2.03 -9.82 -36.85
CA LEU A 93 0.66 -9.51 -36.43
C LEU A 93 0.23 -8.08 -36.81
N LEU A 94 1.18 -7.16 -37.02
CA LEU A 94 0.90 -5.78 -37.44
C LEU A 94 0.85 -5.59 -38.97
N ASN A 95 1.46 -6.51 -39.72
CA ASN A 95 1.48 -6.48 -41.19
C ASN A 95 0.34 -7.30 -41.84
N ASN A 96 -0.68 -7.66 -41.05
CA ASN A 96 -1.99 -8.14 -41.51
C ASN A 96 -3.10 -7.27 -40.92
#